data_AF-A0A9E3F0E2-F1
#
_entry.id   AF-A0A9E3F0E2-F1
#
_cell.length_a   1.000
_cell.length_b   1.000
_cell.length_c   1.000
_cell.angle_alpha   90.00
_cell.angle_beta   90.00
_cell.angle_gamma   90.00
#
_symmetry.space_group_name_H-M   'P 1'
#
loop_
_entity.id
_entity.type
_entity.pdbx_description
1 polymer ?
#
loop_
_entity_poly.entity_id
_entity_poly.type
_entity_poly.pdbx_seq_one_letter_code
_entity_poly.pdbx_strand_id
1 'polypeptide(L)'
;MDPVALARTLGWFSVGLGLAELVGGEGLNRWLGMPAPPALTRGYGAREIGVGVGLLTASRLAPWMWGRVAGDALDLVTLGAALDPANERRDRAGGALAVVAAITVLDLLCARELSRRGL
;
A
#
# COMPACT_ATOMS: atom_id res chain seq x y z
N MET A 1 -5.63 12.87 17.06
CA MET A 1 -6.13 11.59 16.51
C MET A 1 -5.57 10.46 17.34
N ASP A 2 -6.37 9.45 17.65
CA ASP A 2 -5.88 8.24 18.32
C ASP A 2 -5.06 7.39 17.33
N PRO A 3 -3.75 7.18 17.55
CA PRO A 3 -2.91 6.43 16.62
C PRO A 3 -3.34 4.97 16.47
N VAL A 4 -3.97 4.38 17.49
CA VAL A 4 -4.47 3.00 17.42
C VAL A 4 -5.71 2.91 16.53
N ALA A 5 -6.66 3.84 16.68
CA ALA A 5 -7.82 3.92 15.79
C ALA A 5 -7.42 4.19 14.33
N LEU A 6 -6.43 5.08 14.11
CA LEU A 6 -5.88 5.32 12.77
C LEU A 6 -5.25 4.05 12.18
N ALA A 7 -4.39 3.36 12.93
CA ALA A 7 -3.75 2.12 12.50
C ALA A 7 -4.76 1.01 12.15
N ARG A 8 -5.85 0.87 12.91
CA ARG A 8 -6.94 -0.08 12.60
C ARG A 8 -7.71 0.29 11.34
N THR A 9 -7.94 1.59 11.13
CA THR A 9 -8.61 2.09 9.92
C THR A 9 -7.73 1.81 8.69
N LEU A 10 -6.44 2.05 8.80
CA LEU A 10 -5.45 1.70 7.77
C LEU A 10 -5.39 0.18 7.56
N GLY A 11 -5.50 -0.62 8.63
CA GLY A 11 -5.59 -2.08 8.54
C GLY A 11 -6.74 -2.56 7.66
N TRP A 12 -7.96 -2.04 7.89
CA TRP A 12 -9.12 -2.33 7.03
C TRP A 12 -8.93 -1.83 5.60
N PHE A 13 -8.34 -0.64 5.43
CA PHE A 13 -8.04 -0.09 4.10
C PHE A 13 -7.12 -1.02 3.30
N SER A 14 -6.07 -1.57 3.91
CA SER A 14 -5.18 -2.52 3.24
C SER A 14 -5.78 -3.86 2.92
N VAL A 15 -6.68 -4.38 3.77
CA VAL A 15 -7.41 -5.59 3.41
C VAL A 15 -8.25 -5.34 2.15
N GLY A 16 -8.92 -4.19 2.07
CA GLY A 16 -9.69 -3.80 0.88
C GLY A 16 -8.83 -3.65 -0.37
N LEU A 17 -7.73 -2.91 -0.27
CA LEU A 17 -6.80 -2.69 -1.38
C LEU A 17 -6.17 -4.00 -1.85
N GLY A 18 -5.66 -4.80 -0.91
CA GLY A 18 -5.01 -6.05 -1.24
C GLY A 18 -5.95 -7.09 -1.84
N LEU A 19 -7.23 -7.11 -1.47
CA LEU A 19 -8.26 -7.92 -2.15
C LEU A 19 -8.48 -7.45 -3.60
N ALA A 20 -8.52 -6.14 -3.83
CA ALA A 20 -8.65 -5.58 -5.18
C ALA A 20 -7.46 -5.94 -6.07
N GLU A 21 -6.24 -5.94 -5.53
CA GLU A 21 -5.02 -6.33 -6.25
C GLU A 21 -4.94 -7.84 -6.49
N LEU A 22 -5.31 -8.64 -5.49
CA LEU A 22 -5.30 -10.11 -5.56
C LEU A 22 -6.27 -10.64 -6.61
N VAL A 23 -7.48 -10.07 -6.68
CA VAL A 23 -8.51 -10.46 -7.66
C VAL A 23 -8.28 -9.76 -9.00
N GLY A 24 -7.92 -8.47 -8.96
CA GLY A 24 -7.91 -7.58 -10.11
C GLY A 24 -6.55 -7.38 -10.77
N GLY A 25 -5.49 -8.06 -10.36
CA GLY A 25 -4.10 -7.75 -10.77
C GLY A 25 -3.88 -7.55 -12.28
N GLU A 26 -4.49 -8.37 -13.14
CA GLU A 26 -4.37 -8.20 -14.60
C GLU A 26 -5.18 -7.01 -15.14
N GLY A 27 -6.35 -6.73 -14.56
CA GLY A 27 -7.15 -5.56 -14.89
C GLY A 27 -6.49 -4.27 -14.42
N LEU A 28 -5.90 -4.29 -13.22
CA LEU A 28 -5.18 -3.17 -12.63
C LEU A 28 -3.93 -2.82 -13.45
N ASN A 29 -3.12 -3.82 -13.82
CA ASN A 29 -1.95 -3.59 -14.66
C ASN A 29 -2.34 -3.01 -16.02
N ARG A 30 -3.41 -3.51 -16.66
CA ARG A 30 -3.93 -2.93 -17.91
C ARG A 30 -4.46 -1.51 -17.73
N TRP A 31 -5.14 -1.23 -16.61
CA TRP A 31 -5.71 0.09 -16.34
C TRP A 31 -4.64 1.17 -16.15
N LEU A 32 -3.56 0.80 -15.44
CA LEU A 32 -2.40 1.64 -15.17
C LEU A 32 -1.34 1.63 -16.30
N GLY A 33 -1.46 0.71 -17.27
CA GLY A 33 -0.45 0.50 -18.30
C GLY A 33 0.88 -0.03 -17.73
N MET A 34 0.85 -0.77 -16.63
CA MET A 34 2.06 -1.28 -16.00
C MET A 34 2.63 -2.46 -16.79
N PRO A 35 3.94 -2.45 -17.12
CA PRO A 35 4.64 -3.60 -17.70
C PRO A 35 4.99 -4.65 -16.62
N ALA A 36 4.12 -4.84 -15.62
CA ALA A 36 4.33 -5.77 -14.52
C ALA A 36 3.57 -7.09 -14.77
N PRO A 37 4.16 -8.25 -14.43
CA PRO A 37 3.41 -9.50 -14.42
C PRO A 37 2.23 -9.42 -13.45
N PRO A 38 1.02 -9.91 -13.81
CA PRO A 38 -0.12 -9.93 -12.89
C PRO A 38 0.16 -10.65 -11.57
N ALA A 39 1.09 -11.62 -11.57
CA ALA A 39 1.53 -12.31 -10.35
C ALA A 39 2.23 -11.39 -9.35
N LEU A 40 2.98 -10.38 -9.82
CA LEU A 40 3.64 -9.41 -8.95
C LEU A 40 2.61 -8.55 -8.22
N THR A 41 1.62 -8.04 -8.96
CA THR A 41 0.50 -7.25 -8.41
C THR A 41 -0.34 -8.05 -7.42
N ARG A 42 -0.61 -9.33 -7.72
CA ARG A 42 -1.28 -10.23 -6.76
C ARG A 42 -0.45 -10.48 -5.50
N GLY A 43 0.88 -10.51 -5.65
CA GLY A 43 1.83 -10.62 -4.53
C GLY A 43 1.77 -9.40 -3.61
N TYR A 44 1.69 -8.18 -4.16
CA TYR A 44 1.44 -6.97 -3.37
C TYR A 44 0.10 -7.06 -2.64
N GLY A 45 -0.95 -7.54 -3.31
CA GLY A 45 -2.25 -7.70 -2.67
C GLY A 45 -2.24 -8.69 -1.50
N ALA A 46 -1.56 -9.82 -1.64
CA ALA A 46 -1.38 -10.78 -0.55
C ALA A 46 -0.61 -10.19 0.64
N ARG A 47 0.42 -9.38 0.36
CA ARG A 47 1.19 -8.65 1.38
C ARG A 47 0.31 -7.63 2.10
N GLU A 48 -0.43 -6.80 1.36
CA GLU A 48 -1.33 -5.77 1.91
C GLU A 48 -2.38 -6.40 2.84
N ILE A 49 -2.99 -7.52 2.43
CA ILE A 49 -3.90 -8.29 3.29
C ILE A 49 -3.19 -8.76 4.55
N GLY A 50 -2.01 -9.36 4.44
CA GLY A 50 -1.25 -9.86 5.59
C GLY A 50 -0.91 -8.75 6.59
N VAL A 51 -0.49 -7.59 6.10
CA VAL A 51 -0.20 -6.42 6.94
C VAL A 51 -1.47 -5.85 7.57
N GLY A 52 -2.57 -5.77 6.81
CA GLY A 52 -3.88 -5.34 7.30
C GLY A 52 -4.41 -6.23 8.43
N VAL A 53 -4.34 -7.55 8.27
CA VAL A 53 -4.68 -8.51 9.33
C VAL A 53 -3.79 -8.33 10.56
N GLY A 54 -2.48 -8.11 10.36
CA GLY A 54 -1.55 -7.81 11.43
C GLY A 54 -1.97 -6.58 12.24
N LEU A 55 -2.35 -5.48 11.59
CA LEU A 55 -2.81 -4.26 12.26
C LEU A 55 -4.15 -4.41 13.00
N LEU A 56 -5.02 -5.29 12.53
CA LEU A 56 -6.32 -5.52 13.16
C LEU A 56 -6.21 -6.44 14.39
N THR A 57 -5.24 -7.35 14.39
CA THR A 57 -5.14 -8.42 15.40
C THR A 57 -4.00 -8.22 16.41
N ALA A 58 -2.93 -7.51 16.03
CA ALA A 58 -1.76 -7.40 16.89
C ALA A 58 -1.96 -6.43 18.05
N SER A 59 -1.42 -6.81 19.21
CA SER A 59 -1.31 -5.96 20.39
C SER A 59 -0.18 -4.92 20.26
N ARG A 60 0.82 -5.21 19.41
CA ARG A 60 1.87 -4.27 19.02
C ARG A 60 1.74 -3.90 17.55
N LEU A 61 1.55 -2.62 17.26
CA LEU A 61 1.16 -2.10 15.94
C LEU A 61 2.34 -1.50 15.17
N ALA A 62 3.34 -0.91 15.84
CA ALA A 62 4.47 -0.27 15.17
C ALA A 62 5.19 -1.17 14.15
N PRO A 63 5.52 -2.45 14.44
CA PRO A 63 6.19 -3.30 13.46
C PRO A 63 5.37 -3.51 12.19
N TRP A 64 4.06 -3.67 12.32
CA TRP A 64 3.14 -3.83 11.18
C TRP A 64 2.98 -2.54 10.39
N MET A 65 2.94 -1.39 11.06
CA MET A 65 2.92 -0.09 10.38
C MET A 65 4.21 0.17 9.60
N TRP A 66 5.38 -0.19 10.15
CA TRP A 66 6.63 -0.14 9.38
C TRP A 66 6.63 -1.11 8.21
N GLY A 67 6.01 -2.29 8.39
CA GLY A 67 5.76 -3.24 7.31
C GLY A 67 4.98 -2.61 6.15
N ARG A 68 3.96 -1.79 6.43
CA ARG A 68 3.23 -1.03 5.40
C ARG A 68 4.15 -0.06 4.65
N VAL A 69 4.81 0.84 5.39
CA VAL A 69 5.73 1.84 4.84
C VAL A 69 6.74 1.19 3.88
N ALA A 70 7.28 0.03 4.27
CA ALA A 70 8.28 -0.67 3.48
C ALA A 70 7.76 -1.14 2.13
N GLY A 71 6.50 -1.57 2.02
CA GLY A 71 5.97 -1.97 0.70
C GLY A 71 5.20 -0.89 -0.02
N ASP A 72 4.66 0.12 0.66
CA ASP A 72 4.30 1.39 0.02
C ASP A 72 5.49 1.95 -0.78
N ALA A 73 6.70 1.86 -0.22
CA ALA A 73 7.92 2.23 -0.94
C ALA A 73 8.18 1.34 -2.19
N LEU A 74 7.88 0.04 -2.12
CA LEU A 74 7.98 -0.86 -3.28
C LEU A 74 6.92 -0.53 -4.34
N ASP A 75 5.71 -0.22 -3.92
CA ASP A 75 4.59 0.14 -4.79
C ASP A 75 4.90 1.46 -5.50
N LEU A 76 5.45 2.45 -4.79
CA LEU A 76 5.91 3.71 -5.38
C LEU A 76 7.02 3.52 -6.42
N VAL A 77 8.00 2.65 -6.15
CA VAL A 77 9.05 2.31 -7.13
C VAL A 77 8.43 1.67 -8.37
N THR A 78 7.50 0.74 -8.18
CA THR A 78 6.84 0.03 -9.26
C THR A 78 5.96 0.95 -10.10
N LEU A 79 5.16 1.81 -9.45
CA LEU A 79 4.32 2.82 -10.10
C LEU A 79 5.17 3.90 -10.79
N GLY A 80 6.33 4.23 -10.24
CA GLY A 80 7.29 5.15 -10.84
C GLY A 80 7.75 4.69 -12.22
N ALA A 81 7.96 3.38 -12.41
CA ALA A 81 8.27 2.82 -13.72
C ALA A 81 7.12 2.96 -14.74
N ALA A 82 5.88 3.07 -14.26
CA ALA A 82 4.70 3.29 -15.11
C ALA A 82 4.50 4.78 -15.50
N LEU A 83 5.35 5.70 -15.03
CA LEU A 83 5.36 7.11 -15.47
C LEU A 83 6.15 7.35 -16.76
N ASP A 84 6.67 6.28 -17.38
CA ASP A 84 7.38 6.35 -18.65
C ASP A 84 6.58 7.14 -19.70
N PRO A 85 7.18 8.08 -20.45
CA PRO A 85 6.51 8.82 -21.51
C PRO A 85 5.86 7.96 -22.59
N ALA A 86 6.35 6.73 -22.81
CA ALA A 86 5.79 5.76 -23.74
C ALA A 86 4.52 5.07 -23.19
N ASN A 87 4.24 5.18 -21.89
CA ASN A 87 2.99 4.68 -21.33
C ASN A 87 1.84 5.67 -21.61
N GLU A 88 0.95 5.31 -22.52
CA GLU A 88 -0.28 6.06 -22.84
C GLU A 88 -1.22 6.23 -21.61
N ARG A 89 -1.01 5.46 -20.54
CA ARG A 89 -1.78 5.51 -19.29
C ARG A 89 -1.03 6.20 -18.14
N ARG A 90 0.10 6.87 -18.40
CA ARG A 90 0.93 7.50 -17.37
C ARG A 90 0.20 8.46 -16.44
N ASP A 91 -0.87 9.13 -16.89
CA ASP A 91 -1.66 10.03 -16.04
C ASP A 91 -2.40 9.27 -14.93
N ARG A 92 -2.88 8.05 -15.23
CA ARG A 92 -3.51 7.17 -14.24
C ARG A 92 -2.47 6.60 -13.28
N ALA A 93 -1.31 6.21 -13.79
CA ALA A 93 -0.18 5.81 -12.96
C ALA A 93 0.28 6.94 -12.03
N GLY A 94 0.30 8.19 -12.52
CA GLY A 94 0.58 9.38 -11.73
C GLY A 94 -0.45 9.62 -10.62
N GLY A 95 -1.74 9.46 -10.93
CA GLY A 95 -2.81 9.51 -9.93
C GLY A 95 -2.65 8.43 -8.85
N ALA A 96 -2.39 7.18 -9.25
CA ALA A 96 -2.14 6.08 -8.31
C ALA A 96 -0.91 6.34 -7.45
N LEU A 97 0.20 6.80 -8.05
CA LEU A 97 1.43 7.15 -7.34
C LEU A 97 1.20 8.26 -6.31
N ALA A 98 0.42 9.30 -6.66
CA ALA A 98 0.08 10.37 -5.73
C ALA A 98 -0.75 9.87 -4.54
N VAL A 99 -1.71 8.98 -4.79
CA VAL A 99 -2.54 8.38 -3.73
C VAL A 99 -1.67 7.52 -2.80
N VAL A 100 -0.84 6.63 -3.35
CA VAL A 100 0.07 5.80 -2.55
C VAL A 100 1.01 6.68 -1.75
N ALA A 101 1.63 7.70 -2.35
CA ALA A 101 2.53 8.61 -1.64
C ALA A 101 1.86 9.34 -0.47
N ALA A 102 0.61 9.75 -0.63
CA ALA A 102 -0.16 10.37 0.45
C ALA A 102 -0.42 9.38 1.60
N ILE A 103 -0.75 8.13 1.28
CA ILE A 103 -0.92 7.05 2.27
C ILE A 103 0.41 6.76 2.99
N THR A 104 1.52 6.70 2.27
CA THR A 104 2.85 6.46 2.83
C THR A 104 3.24 7.53 3.86
N VAL A 105 2.87 8.79 3.61
CA VAL A 105 3.07 9.87 4.59
C VAL A 105 2.26 9.63 5.86
N LEU A 106 1.00 9.24 5.75
CA LEU A 106 0.17 8.89 6.90
C LEU A 106 0.75 7.70 7.66
N ASP A 107 1.22 6.68 6.94
CA ASP A 107 1.83 5.49 7.50
C ASP A 107 3.11 5.81 8.27
N LEU A 108 3.98 6.68 7.73
CA LEU A 108 5.17 7.16 8.41
C LEU A 108 4.84 7.92 9.70
N LEU A 109 3.86 8.81 9.66
CA LEU A 109 3.43 9.57 10.84
C LEU A 109 2.87 8.63 11.92
N CYS A 110 2.03 7.68 11.52
CA CYS A 110 1.44 6.69 12.43
C CYS A 110 2.50 5.74 13.01
N ALA A 111 3.40 5.20 12.17
CA ALA A 111 4.49 4.31 12.58
C ALA A 111 5.41 4.98 13.61
N ARG A 112 5.77 6.26 13.39
CA ARG A 112 6.61 7.04 14.32
C ARG A 112 5.90 7.26 15.65
N GLU A 113 4.63 7.60 15.63
CA GLU A 113 3.86 7.84 16.86
C GLU A 113 3.68 6.56 17.68
N LEU A 114 3.35 5.45 17.03
CA LEU A 114 3.23 4.14 17.69
C LEU A 114 4.58 3.67 18.26
N SER A 115 5.67 3.85 17.51
CA SER A 115 7.03 3.54 17.96
C SER A 115 7.41 4.35 19.22
N ARG A 116 7.05 5.65 19.28
CA ARG A 116 7.28 6.49 20.46
C ARG A 116 6.50 6.02 21.68
N ARG A 117 5.33 5.42 21.48
CA ARG A 117 4.47 4.89 22.55
C ARG A 117 4.82 3.46 22.97
N GLY A 118 5.75 2.80 22.25
CA GLY A 118 6.09 1.40 22.49
C GLY A 118 4.97 0.42 22.12
N LEU A 119 4.07 0.85 21.22
CA LEU A 119 2.93 0.08 20.73
C LEU A 119 3.27 -0.52 19.38
#